data_AF-A4FE70-F1
#
_entry.id   AF-A4FE70-F1
#
_cell.length_a   1.000
_cell.length_b   1.000
_cell.length_c   1.000
_cell.angle_alpha   90.00
_cell.angle_beta   90.00
_cell.angle_gamma   90.00
#
_symmetry.space_group_name_H-M   'P 1'
#
loop_
_entity.id
_entity.type
_entity.pdbx_description
1 polymer ?
#
loop_
_entity_poly.entity_id
_entity_poly.type
_entity_poly.pdbx_seq_one_letter_code
_entity_poly.pdbx_strand_id
1 'polypeptide(L)'
;MSAVEPAGRGVEFRRGSRVRLRPAQRADIVDLTLSGRTARVDRVEEYEDGRIHVVVALDGDPACDLGAMSQIGHRFFFAPEELEPIGGEQDGSAVLVAAVGDAFVPGGGFGASVVERLRAREHRHDVRLNDFGIRTSDLVRAVADEDFHAVLLVCALRQGRRPGAVSVWEAAAVTTPESDDAAFVFALTRRLQRHCGRVLVLAGEPARGGAAEHLDEAVRVLDTLVGDITTARQAPTGR
;
A
#
# COMPACT_ATOMS: atom_id res chain seq x y z
N MET A 1 -14.48 -0.03 -19.49
CA MET A 1 -14.99 -1.31 -18.98
C MET A 1 -15.30 -1.09 -17.52
N SER A 2 -16.59 -1.04 -17.18
CA SER A 2 -17.05 -0.79 -15.80
C SER A 2 -16.61 -1.95 -14.91
N ALA A 3 -15.99 -1.64 -13.76
CA ALA A 3 -15.88 -2.59 -12.67
C ALA A 3 -17.30 -2.86 -12.15
N VAL A 4 -17.72 -4.12 -12.18
CA VAL A 4 -18.99 -4.55 -11.61
C VAL A 4 -18.66 -4.93 -10.17
N GLU A 5 -19.32 -4.27 -9.22
CA GLU A 5 -19.05 -4.36 -7.79
C GLU A 5 -20.09 -5.31 -7.14
N PRO A 6 -19.76 -6.60 -6.91
CA PRO A 6 -20.66 -7.54 -6.24
C PRO A 6 -20.74 -7.24 -4.74
N ALA A 7 -21.96 -7.21 -4.24
CA ALA A 7 -22.23 -7.19 -2.81
C ALA A 7 -22.41 -8.62 -2.28
N GLY A 8 -21.57 -9.04 -1.33
CA GLY A 8 -21.79 -10.23 -0.50
C GLY A 8 -22.04 -9.82 0.94
N ARG A 9 -23.10 -10.32 1.58
CA ARG A 9 -23.49 -9.98 2.97
C ARG A 9 -23.47 -8.45 3.29
N GLY A 10 -23.73 -7.60 2.30
CA GLY A 10 -23.76 -6.14 2.45
C GLY A 10 -22.41 -5.44 2.34
N VAL A 11 -21.34 -6.13 1.90
CA VAL A 11 -20.00 -5.55 1.68
C VAL A 11 -19.58 -5.77 0.24
N GLU A 12 -18.94 -4.75 -0.32
CA GLU A 12 -18.48 -4.69 -1.69
C GLU A 12 -17.07 -5.33 -1.83
N PHE A 13 -16.88 -6.27 -2.76
CA PHE A 13 -15.59 -6.92 -2.98
C PHE A 13 -14.75 -6.17 -4.02
N ARG A 14 -13.53 -5.77 -3.67
CA ARG A 14 -12.55 -5.17 -4.58
C ARG A 14 -11.28 -6.01 -4.67
N ARG A 15 -10.51 -5.83 -5.74
CA ARG A 15 -9.16 -6.42 -5.84
C ARG A 15 -8.34 -6.00 -4.61
N GLY A 16 -7.73 -6.98 -3.95
CA GLY A 16 -6.97 -6.81 -2.70
C GLY A 16 -7.78 -7.03 -1.42
N SER A 17 -9.13 -7.03 -1.46
CA SER A 17 -9.97 -7.27 -0.27
C SER A 17 -9.61 -8.60 0.40
N ARG A 18 -9.56 -8.61 1.73
CA ARG A 18 -9.35 -9.85 2.51
C ARG A 18 -10.68 -10.50 2.83
N VAL A 19 -10.72 -11.82 2.63
CA VAL A 19 -11.93 -12.62 2.81
C VAL A 19 -11.60 -13.92 3.56
N ARG A 20 -12.56 -14.38 4.36
CA ARG A 20 -12.63 -15.71 4.93
C ARG A 20 -13.47 -16.56 4.01
N LEU A 21 -12.95 -17.72 3.65
CA LEU A 21 -13.68 -18.66 2.83
C LEU A 21 -14.74 -19.36 3.68
N ARG A 22 -15.98 -19.34 3.21
CA ARG A 22 -17.15 -20.06 3.74
C ARG A 22 -17.80 -20.85 2.60
N PRO A 23 -17.10 -21.85 2.02
CA PRO A 23 -17.67 -22.66 0.94
C PRO A 23 -18.98 -23.28 1.43
N ALA A 24 -20.07 -23.02 0.71
CA ALA A 24 -21.41 -23.44 1.08
C ALA A 24 -22.07 -24.29 -0.01
N GLN A 25 -21.60 -24.17 -1.26
CA GLN A 25 -22.10 -24.95 -2.38
C GLN A 25 -20.98 -25.83 -2.95
N ARG A 26 -21.10 -27.14 -2.66
CA ARG A 26 -20.26 -28.27 -3.10
C ARG A 26 -19.16 -28.72 -2.12
N ALA A 27 -19.59 -29.15 -0.93
CA ALA A 27 -18.77 -29.82 0.10
C ALA A 27 -18.01 -31.09 -0.38
N ASP A 28 -17.00 -30.91 -1.23
CA ASP A 28 -15.98 -31.91 -1.53
C ASP A 28 -14.83 -31.81 -0.52
N ILE A 29 -13.85 -32.70 -0.63
CA ILE A 29 -12.70 -32.74 0.29
C ILE A 29 -11.91 -31.42 0.23
N VAL A 30 -11.91 -30.73 -0.91
CA VAL A 30 -11.18 -29.47 -1.10
C VAL A 30 -11.88 -28.36 -0.32
N ASP A 31 -13.21 -28.26 -0.39
CA ASP A 31 -14.01 -27.27 0.34
C ASP A 31 -13.86 -27.37 1.86
N LEU A 32 -13.85 -28.59 2.41
CA LEU A 32 -13.59 -28.80 3.84
C LEU A 32 -12.21 -28.28 4.27
N THR A 33 -11.23 -28.35 3.37
CA THR A 33 -9.85 -27.90 3.64
C THR A 33 -9.70 -26.37 3.51
N LEU A 34 -10.55 -25.74 2.70
CA LEU A 34 -10.54 -24.29 2.47
C LEU A 34 -11.41 -23.51 3.46
N SER A 35 -12.42 -24.15 4.06
CA SER A 35 -13.31 -23.52 5.02
C SER A 35 -12.57 -22.86 6.19
N GLY A 36 -12.87 -21.59 6.45
CA GLY A 36 -12.23 -20.79 7.49
C GLY A 36 -10.85 -20.22 7.14
N ARG A 37 -10.23 -20.62 6.02
CA ARG A 37 -8.98 -20.03 5.55
C ARG A 37 -9.18 -18.60 5.09
N THR A 38 -8.09 -17.84 5.09
CA THR A 38 -8.07 -16.44 4.65
C THR A 38 -7.42 -16.32 3.26
N ALA A 39 -7.93 -15.39 2.47
CA ALA A 39 -7.49 -15.15 1.11
C ALA A 39 -7.58 -13.66 0.75
N ARG A 40 -6.93 -13.28 -0.35
CA ARG A 40 -7.06 -11.97 -0.99
C ARG A 40 -7.79 -12.10 -2.32
N VAL A 41 -8.70 -11.17 -2.60
CA VAL A 41 -9.34 -11.05 -3.90
C VAL A 41 -8.31 -10.65 -4.95
N ASP A 42 -8.09 -11.47 -5.97
CA ASP A 42 -7.29 -11.14 -7.14
C ASP A 42 -8.14 -10.35 -8.15
N ARG A 43 -9.36 -10.81 -8.42
CA ARG A 43 -10.29 -10.13 -9.35
C ARG A 43 -11.73 -10.56 -9.09
N VAL A 44 -12.67 -9.72 -9.54
CA VAL A 44 -14.09 -10.05 -9.65
C VAL A 44 -14.44 -10.26 -11.13
N GLU A 45 -15.12 -11.37 -11.44
CA GLU A 45 -15.57 -11.71 -12.79
C GLU A 45 -17.09 -11.85 -12.83
N GLU A 46 -17.72 -11.14 -13.76
CA GLU A 46 -19.13 -11.34 -14.13
C GLU A 46 -19.19 -12.21 -15.39
N TYR A 47 -20.03 -13.24 -15.37
CA TYR A 47 -20.28 -14.12 -16.51
C TYR A 47 -21.44 -13.60 -17.36
N GLU A 48 -21.56 -14.11 -18.59
CA GLU A 48 -22.62 -13.71 -19.54
C GLU A 48 -24.05 -13.93 -19.00
N ASP A 49 -24.22 -14.81 -18.00
CA ASP A 49 -25.49 -15.08 -17.34
C ASP A 49 -25.78 -14.17 -16.13
N GLY A 50 -24.93 -13.17 -15.88
CA GLY A 50 -25.03 -12.24 -14.76
C GLY A 50 -24.58 -12.81 -13.41
N ARG A 51 -24.05 -14.04 -13.37
CA ARG A 51 -23.42 -14.57 -12.16
C ARG A 51 -22.08 -13.90 -11.93
N ILE A 52 -21.74 -13.71 -10.67
CA ILE A 52 -20.46 -13.13 -10.27
C ILE A 52 -19.66 -14.18 -9.52
N HIS A 53 -18.39 -14.36 -9.91
CA HIS A 53 -17.42 -15.05 -9.08
C HIS A 53 -16.32 -14.11 -8.64
N VAL A 54 -15.90 -14.28 -7.39
CA VAL A 54 -14.76 -13.61 -6.82
C VAL A 54 -13.58 -14.58 -6.87
N VAL A 55 -12.54 -14.18 -7.59
CA VAL A 55 -11.31 -14.95 -7.75
C VAL A 55 -10.36 -14.56 -6.62
N VAL A 56 -9.91 -15.54 -5.83
CA VAL A 56 -9.08 -15.30 -4.64
C VAL A 56 -7.77 -16.09 -4.67
N ALA A 57 -6.74 -15.54 -4.04
CA ALA A 57 -5.47 -16.19 -3.76
C ALA A 57 -5.31 -16.39 -2.24
N LEU A 58 -4.96 -17.59 -1.80
CA LEU A 58 -4.86 -17.92 -0.37
C LEU A 58 -3.68 -17.21 0.29
N ASP A 59 -3.87 -16.77 1.53
CA ASP A 59 -2.77 -16.22 2.32
C ASP A 59 -1.70 -17.31 2.57
N GLY A 60 -0.43 -16.99 2.30
CA GLY A 60 0.70 -17.92 2.43
C GLY A 60 0.92 -18.84 1.24
N ASP A 61 0.21 -18.65 0.11
CA ASP A 61 0.53 -19.36 -1.13
C ASP A 61 1.84 -18.81 -1.73
N PRO A 62 2.91 -19.61 -1.88
CA PRO A 62 4.17 -19.15 -2.47
C PRO A 62 4.02 -18.68 -3.93
N ALA A 63 2.93 -19.04 -4.61
CA ALA A 63 2.60 -18.51 -5.93
C ALA A 63 2.04 -17.08 -5.89
N CYS A 64 1.70 -16.52 -4.73
CA CYS A 64 1.23 -15.14 -4.59
C CYS A 64 2.35 -14.11 -4.84
N ASP A 65 3.61 -14.49 -4.58
CA ASP A 65 4.79 -13.61 -4.68
C ASP A 65 5.28 -13.35 -6.12
N LEU A 66 4.67 -14.01 -7.12
CA LEU A 66 5.13 -13.97 -8.53
C LEU A 66 4.29 -13.08 -9.46
N GLY A 67 3.31 -12.34 -8.93
CA GLY A 67 2.54 -11.35 -9.70
C GLY A 67 1.85 -11.92 -10.95
N ALA A 68 1.90 -11.18 -12.07
CA ALA A 68 1.23 -11.53 -13.33
C ALA A 68 1.73 -12.83 -14.00
N MET A 69 2.81 -13.44 -13.48
CA MET A 69 3.38 -14.70 -13.97
C MET A 69 2.87 -15.95 -13.24
N SER A 70 2.02 -15.82 -12.22
CA SER A 70 1.40 -16.95 -11.53
C SER A 70 0.35 -17.62 -12.44
N GLN A 71 0.82 -18.42 -13.39
CA GLN A 71 -0.02 -19.16 -14.31
C GLN A 71 -0.75 -20.30 -13.59
N ILE A 72 -2.08 -20.30 -13.74
CA ILE A 72 -2.96 -21.48 -13.86
C ILE A 72 -2.74 -22.56 -12.78
N GLY A 73 -3.30 -22.38 -11.56
CA GLY A 73 -3.36 -23.47 -10.58
C GLY A 73 -3.71 -23.10 -9.13
N HIS A 74 -3.58 -21.83 -8.74
CA HIS A 74 -3.64 -21.39 -7.34
C HIS A 74 -4.72 -20.32 -7.06
N ARG A 75 -5.68 -20.19 -7.97
CA ARG A 75 -6.81 -19.27 -7.83
C ARG A 75 -8.07 -20.07 -7.56
N PHE A 76 -8.80 -19.66 -6.54
CA PHE A 76 -10.08 -20.27 -6.19
C PHE A 76 -11.21 -19.32 -6.54
N PHE A 77 -12.34 -19.87 -6.96
CA PHE A 77 -13.51 -19.14 -7.43
C PHE A 77 -14.62 -19.38 -6.43
N PHE A 78 -15.17 -18.30 -5.87
CA PHE A 78 -16.25 -18.37 -4.89
C PHE A 78 -17.38 -17.44 -5.30
N ALA A 79 -18.61 -17.83 -4.99
CA ALA A 79 -19.71 -16.89 -5.04
C ALA A 79 -19.55 -15.83 -3.94
N PRO A 80 -20.01 -14.58 -4.14
CA PRO A 80 -19.96 -13.52 -3.13
C PRO A 80 -20.51 -13.95 -1.75
N GLU A 81 -21.51 -14.83 -1.72
CA GLU A 81 -22.15 -15.32 -0.49
C GLU A 81 -21.29 -16.33 0.29
N GLU A 82 -20.33 -16.96 -0.38
CA GLU A 82 -19.37 -17.91 0.20
C GLU A 82 -18.12 -17.22 0.75
N LEU A 83 -18.10 -15.89 0.71
CA LEU A 83 -17.01 -15.08 1.22
C LEU A 83 -17.52 -14.24 2.39
N GLU A 84 -16.83 -14.36 3.52
CA GLU A 84 -17.01 -13.47 4.66
C GLU A 84 -15.87 -12.46 4.67
N PRO A 85 -16.12 -11.16 4.43
CA PRO A 85 -15.09 -10.13 4.52
C PRO A 85 -14.38 -10.16 5.87
N ILE A 86 -13.04 -10.14 5.88
CA ILE A 86 -12.24 -10.04 7.10
C ILE A 86 -11.59 -8.66 7.10
N GLY A 87 -12.22 -7.73 7.81
CA GLY A 87 -11.86 -6.31 7.81
C GLY A 87 -13.15 -5.51 7.69
N GLY A 88 -13.50 -4.77 8.75
CA GLY A 88 -14.66 -3.89 8.71
C GLY A 88 -14.48 -2.83 7.62
N GLU A 89 -15.54 -2.58 6.86
CA GLU A 89 -15.77 -1.46 5.94
C GLU A 89 -14.50 -0.74 5.42
N GLN A 90 -14.16 -1.06 4.17
CA GLN A 90 -13.19 -0.36 3.30
C GLN A 90 -11.70 -0.72 3.50
N ASP A 91 -11.36 -1.94 3.11
CA ASP A 91 -9.98 -2.38 2.78
C ASP A 91 -9.55 -1.91 1.37
N GLY A 92 -9.85 -0.66 1.04
CA GLY A 92 -9.52 0.00 -0.23
C GLY A 92 -8.87 1.36 -0.05
N SER A 93 -8.20 1.60 1.09
CA SER A 93 -7.57 2.89 1.35
C SER A 93 -6.37 2.75 2.28
N ALA A 94 -5.43 1.89 1.88
CA ALA A 94 -4.19 1.68 2.62
C ALA A 94 -3.31 2.95 2.62
N VAL A 95 -2.45 3.08 3.63
CA VAL A 95 -1.36 4.05 3.63
C VAL A 95 -0.13 3.40 3.03
N LEU A 96 0.41 3.94 1.94
CA LEU A 96 1.68 3.49 1.37
C LEU A 96 2.83 4.32 1.92
N VAL A 97 3.78 3.70 2.60
CA VAL A 97 5.12 4.27 2.85
C VAL A 97 6.06 3.75 1.77
N ALA A 98 6.50 4.65 0.90
CA ALA A 98 7.31 4.35 -0.27
C ALA A 98 8.69 4.99 -0.15
N ALA A 99 9.73 4.15 0.03
CA ALA A 99 11.10 4.62 -0.07
C ALA A 99 11.50 4.85 -1.53
N VAL A 100 12.13 6.00 -1.78
CA VAL A 100 12.66 6.41 -3.08
C VAL A 100 14.07 6.96 -2.89
N GLY A 101 15.02 6.46 -3.68
CA GLY A 101 16.42 6.88 -3.61
C GLY A 101 17.36 5.91 -4.32
N ASP A 102 18.53 6.41 -4.68
CA ASP A 102 19.61 5.59 -5.23
C ASP A 102 20.57 5.18 -4.11
N ALA A 103 20.56 3.90 -3.75
CA ALA A 103 21.41 3.35 -2.70
C ALA A 103 22.92 3.52 -2.98
N PHE A 104 23.31 3.73 -4.25
CA PHE A 104 24.70 3.94 -4.64
C PHE A 104 25.15 5.40 -4.50
N VAL A 105 24.22 6.33 -4.24
CA VAL A 105 24.54 7.74 -3.96
C VAL A 105 24.65 7.94 -2.43
N PRO A 106 25.64 8.70 -1.94
CA PRO A 106 25.77 8.99 -0.51
C PRO A 106 24.48 9.56 0.09
N GLY A 107 23.91 8.84 1.06
CA GLY A 107 22.63 9.19 1.70
C GLY A 107 21.39 8.67 0.98
N GLY A 108 21.49 8.18 -0.27
CA GLY A 108 20.33 7.72 -1.04
C GLY A 108 19.70 6.41 -0.52
N GLY A 109 20.40 5.66 0.32
CA GLY A 109 19.85 4.51 1.07
C GLY A 109 19.01 4.87 2.30
N PHE A 110 18.82 6.16 2.60
CA PHE A 110 18.06 6.63 3.77
C PHE A 110 16.64 6.05 3.80
N GLY A 111 15.86 6.22 2.71
CA GLY A 111 14.48 5.75 2.67
C GLY A 111 14.36 4.24 2.87
N ALA A 112 15.23 3.47 2.20
CA ALA A 112 15.28 2.02 2.35
C ALA A 112 15.54 1.60 3.80
N SER A 113 16.50 2.25 4.45
CA SER A 113 16.85 1.99 5.86
C SER A 113 15.70 2.34 6.82
N VAL A 114 14.94 3.42 6.55
CA VAL A 114 13.75 3.78 7.31
C VAL A 114 12.66 2.72 7.16
N VAL A 115 12.37 2.30 5.92
CA VAL A 115 11.38 1.26 5.63
C VAL A 115 11.76 -0.08 6.27
N GLU A 116 13.03 -0.45 6.25
CA GLU A 116 13.53 -1.66 6.92
C GLU A 116 13.29 -1.62 8.43
N ARG A 117 13.59 -0.49 9.09
CA ARG A 117 13.33 -0.32 10.53
C ARG A 117 11.85 -0.29 10.88
N LEU A 118 11.01 0.26 10.00
CA LEU A 118 9.57 0.16 10.15
C LEU A 118 9.16 -1.30 10.06
N ARG A 119 9.58 -2.06 9.05
CA ARG A 119 9.22 -3.49 8.89
C ARG A 119 9.58 -4.38 10.08
N ALA A 120 10.61 -4.02 10.85
CA ALA A 120 10.98 -4.74 12.08
C ALA A 120 9.96 -4.55 13.23
N ARG A 121 8.97 -3.66 13.08
CA ARG A 121 7.88 -3.39 14.02
C ARG A 121 6.58 -4.01 13.53
N GLU A 122 5.63 -4.24 14.43
CA GLU A 122 4.28 -4.69 14.08
C GLU A 122 3.48 -3.52 13.49
N HIS A 123 2.88 -3.72 12.31
CA HIS A 123 2.06 -2.73 11.63
C HIS A 123 0.68 -3.28 11.34
N ARG A 124 -0.30 -2.38 11.30
CA ARG A 124 -1.65 -2.74 10.85
C ARG A 124 -1.61 -3.16 9.37
N HIS A 125 -2.54 -4.04 8.98
CA HIS A 125 -2.66 -4.56 7.62
C HIS A 125 -2.99 -3.49 6.58
N ASP A 126 -3.55 -2.34 6.99
CA ASP A 126 -3.85 -1.17 6.16
C ASP A 126 -2.64 -0.25 5.95
N VAL A 127 -1.44 -0.65 6.38
CA VAL A 127 -0.17 0.06 6.14
C VAL A 127 0.74 -0.80 5.27
N ARG A 128 1.16 -0.26 4.12
CA ARG A 128 2.06 -0.94 3.19
C ARG A 128 3.40 -0.25 3.16
N LEU A 129 4.46 -1.00 3.44
CA LEU A 129 5.83 -0.51 3.47
C LEU A 129 6.58 -1.09 2.26
N ASN A 130 7.02 -0.25 1.33
CA ASN A 130 7.76 -0.71 0.16
C ASN A 130 8.97 0.16 -0.19
N ASP A 131 10.03 -0.50 -0.65
CA ASP A 131 11.21 0.16 -1.17
C ASP A 131 11.24 0.05 -2.70
N PHE A 132 11.08 1.21 -3.34
CA PHE A 132 11.11 1.32 -4.79
C PHE A 132 12.51 1.68 -5.29
N GLY A 133 13.38 2.23 -4.44
CA GLY A 133 14.69 2.73 -4.83
C GLY A 133 14.57 3.70 -6.02
N ILE A 134 15.26 3.37 -7.12
CA ILE A 134 15.20 4.13 -8.38
C ILE A 134 14.02 3.76 -9.28
N ARG A 135 13.21 2.75 -8.92
CA ARG A 135 12.10 2.22 -9.73
C ARG A 135 10.82 3.05 -9.57
N THR A 136 10.92 4.36 -9.77
CA THR A 136 9.78 5.27 -9.55
C THR A 136 8.62 5.05 -10.52
N SER A 137 8.86 4.44 -11.68
CA SER A 137 7.80 4.03 -12.60
C SER A 137 6.94 2.90 -12.01
N ASP A 138 7.54 1.96 -11.29
CA ASP A 138 6.80 0.90 -10.59
C ASP A 138 5.97 1.46 -9.43
N LEU A 139 6.49 2.47 -8.73
CA LEU A 139 5.74 3.19 -7.71
C LEU A 139 4.50 3.88 -8.29
N VAL A 140 4.65 4.61 -9.39
CA VAL A 140 3.51 5.29 -10.04
C VAL A 140 2.46 4.27 -10.48
N ARG A 141 2.89 3.14 -11.06
CA ARG A 141 1.99 2.06 -11.44
C ARG A 141 1.28 1.44 -10.24
N ALA A 142 2.00 1.15 -9.16
CA ALA A 142 1.39 0.62 -7.94
C ALA A 142 0.33 1.57 -7.36
N VAL A 143 0.58 2.88 -7.36
CA VAL A 143 -0.39 3.88 -6.89
C VAL A 143 -1.55 4.10 -7.87
N ALA A 144 -1.35 3.85 -9.16
CA ALA A 144 -2.41 3.93 -10.16
C ALA A 144 -3.33 2.70 -10.17
N ASP A 145 -2.78 1.53 -9.84
CA ASP A 145 -3.48 0.24 -9.88
C ASP A 145 -4.21 -0.06 -8.56
N GLU A 146 -3.92 0.66 -7.48
CA GLU A 146 -4.41 0.39 -6.13
C GLU A 146 -4.90 1.65 -5.42
N ASP A 147 -6.02 1.54 -4.70
CA ASP A 147 -6.62 2.68 -3.99
C ASP A 147 -5.90 2.93 -2.65
N PHE A 148 -4.94 3.86 -2.68
CA PHE A 148 -4.29 4.35 -1.46
C PHE A 148 -4.98 5.61 -0.94
N HIS A 149 -5.24 5.66 0.37
CA HIS A 149 -5.74 6.89 1.01
C HIS A 149 -4.68 7.97 1.04
N ALA A 150 -3.44 7.56 1.30
CA ALA A 150 -2.29 8.44 1.40
C ALA A 150 -1.03 7.71 0.95
N VAL A 151 -0.14 8.47 0.31
CA VAL A 151 1.22 8.03 -0.02
C VAL A 151 2.22 8.89 0.75
N LEU A 152 3.06 8.25 1.55
CA LEU A 152 4.20 8.83 2.26
C LEU A 152 5.47 8.46 1.51
N LEU A 153 6.02 9.39 0.74
CA LEU A 153 7.33 9.24 0.11
C LEU A 153 8.43 9.45 1.15
N VAL A 154 9.41 8.57 1.19
CA VAL A 154 10.57 8.68 2.08
C VAL A 154 11.84 8.73 1.24
N CYS A 155 12.56 9.84 1.31
CA CYS A 155 13.78 10.04 0.52
C CYS A 155 14.80 10.89 1.27
N ALA A 156 16.03 10.92 0.75
CA ALA A 156 17.03 11.88 1.17
C ALA A 156 17.02 13.10 0.23
N LEU A 157 16.99 14.30 0.79
CA LEU A 157 17.05 15.56 0.03
C LEU A 157 18.00 16.54 0.71
N ARG A 158 18.80 17.26 -0.07
CA ARG A 158 19.55 18.41 0.43
C ARG A 158 18.67 19.64 0.38
N GLN A 159 18.24 20.08 1.56
CA GLN A 159 17.37 21.23 1.73
C GLN A 159 18.11 22.38 2.43
N GLY A 160 19.42 22.24 2.65
CA GLY A 160 20.23 23.22 3.37
C GLY A 160 19.94 23.25 4.87
N ARG A 161 19.26 22.21 5.39
CA ARG A 161 19.01 22.06 6.83
C ARG A 161 20.24 21.46 7.51
N ARG A 162 20.19 21.38 8.85
CA ARG A 162 21.24 20.67 9.61
C ARG A 162 21.33 19.22 9.12
N PRO A 163 22.53 18.66 8.88
CA PRO A 163 22.70 17.25 8.56
C PRO A 163 21.95 16.35 9.56
N GLY A 164 21.18 15.39 9.07
CA GLY A 164 20.34 14.52 9.90
C GLY A 164 18.99 15.12 10.31
N ALA A 165 18.65 16.33 9.86
CA ALA A 165 17.29 16.86 10.00
C ALA A 165 16.30 16.01 9.21
N VAL A 166 15.09 15.87 9.74
CA VAL A 166 13.95 15.32 9.02
C VAL A 166 12.96 16.46 8.77
N SER A 167 12.42 16.53 7.57
CA SER A 167 11.35 17.47 7.22
C SER A 167 10.17 16.72 6.62
N VAL A 168 8.97 17.26 6.79
CA VAL A 168 7.74 16.71 6.23
C VAL A 168 6.96 17.82 5.55
N TRP A 169 6.43 17.54 4.38
CA TRP A 169 5.56 18.46 3.66
C TRP A 169 4.52 17.70 2.83
N GLU A 170 3.37 18.33 2.62
CA GLU A 170 2.35 17.83 1.70
C GLU A 170 2.64 18.32 0.28
N ALA A 171 2.57 17.43 -0.69
CA ALA A 171 2.87 17.76 -2.09
C ALA A 171 1.93 18.82 -2.68
N ALA A 172 0.70 18.92 -2.16
CA ALA A 172 -0.25 19.94 -2.58
C ALA A 172 0.17 21.35 -2.16
N ALA A 173 0.92 21.48 -1.06
CA ALA A 173 1.36 22.76 -0.51
C ALA A 173 2.61 23.33 -1.22
N VAL A 174 3.34 22.51 -1.98
CA VAL A 174 4.57 22.91 -2.67
C VAL A 174 4.26 23.19 -4.14
N THR A 175 4.57 24.39 -4.64
CA THR A 175 4.37 24.77 -6.05
C THR A 175 5.65 24.75 -6.87
N THR A 176 6.81 24.94 -6.22
CA THR A 176 8.13 24.97 -6.84
C THR A 176 9.12 24.20 -5.97
N PRO A 177 10.04 23.40 -6.56
CA PRO A 177 11.06 22.71 -5.78
C PRO A 177 12.00 23.72 -5.11
N GLU A 178 12.40 23.43 -3.87
CA GLU A 178 13.33 24.28 -3.09
C GLU A 178 14.79 24.18 -3.58
N SER A 179 15.11 23.12 -4.33
CA SER A 179 16.45 22.87 -4.89
C SER A 179 16.37 21.99 -6.15
N ASP A 180 17.44 21.98 -6.96
CA ASP A 180 17.57 21.06 -8.09
C ASP A 180 17.51 19.59 -7.63
N ASP A 181 18.10 19.28 -6.47
CA ASP A 181 18.04 17.95 -5.84
C ASP A 181 16.58 17.54 -5.54
N ALA A 182 15.71 18.50 -5.18
CA ALA A 182 14.30 18.25 -4.91
C ALA A 182 13.42 18.19 -6.18
N ALA A 183 13.90 18.66 -7.33
CA ALA A 183 13.11 18.76 -8.57
C ALA A 183 12.59 17.39 -9.04
N PHE A 184 13.38 16.33 -8.90
CA PHE A 184 12.97 14.97 -9.24
C PHE A 184 11.82 14.47 -8.36
N VAL A 185 11.95 14.61 -7.04
CA VAL A 185 10.93 14.20 -6.07
C VAL A 185 9.66 15.01 -6.26
N PHE A 186 9.79 16.31 -6.53
CA PHE A 186 8.66 17.18 -6.86
C PHE A 186 7.93 16.75 -8.14
N ALA A 187 8.65 16.38 -9.20
CA ALA A 187 8.04 15.87 -10.42
C ALA A 187 7.32 14.53 -10.17
N LEU A 188 7.90 13.66 -9.32
CA LEU A 188 7.30 12.40 -8.92
C LEU A 188 6.00 12.62 -8.12
N THR A 189 5.98 13.52 -7.13
CA THR A 189 4.77 13.80 -6.34
C THR A 189 3.62 14.27 -7.23
N ARG A 190 3.90 15.11 -8.24
CA ARG A 190 2.89 15.58 -9.20
C ARG A 190 2.28 14.46 -10.05
N ARG A 191 3.03 13.39 -10.33
CA ARG A 191 2.51 12.19 -11.00
C ARG A 191 1.62 11.39 -10.06
N LEU A 192 2.06 11.18 -8.83
CA LEU A 192 1.30 10.44 -7.81
C LEU A 192 -0.02 11.13 -7.45
N GLN A 193 -0.02 12.47 -7.41
CA GLN A 193 -1.23 13.26 -7.14
C GLN A 193 -2.35 13.11 -8.17
N ARG A 194 -2.07 12.52 -9.35
CA ARG A 194 -3.12 12.19 -10.34
C ARG A 194 -3.95 10.98 -9.93
N HIS A 195 -3.42 10.15 -9.04
CA HIS A 195 -4.00 8.87 -8.62
C HIS A 195 -4.32 8.84 -7.12
N CYS A 196 -3.62 9.63 -6.30
CA CYS A 196 -3.86 9.73 -4.86
C CYS A 196 -3.99 11.19 -4.42
N GLY A 197 -5.11 11.56 -3.80
CA GLY A 197 -5.39 12.94 -3.37
C GLY A 197 -4.47 13.44 -2.25
N ARG A 198 -3.86 12.54 -1.49
CA ARG A 198 -2.98 12.88 -0.36
C ARG A 198 -1.59 12.26 -0.55
N VAL A 199 -0.62 13.10 -0.87
CA VAL A 199 0.79 12.71 -1.03
C VAL A 199 1.64 13.57 -0.11
N LEU A 200 2.37 12.92 0.81
CA LEU A 200 3.31 13.55 1.72
C LEU A 200 4.72 13.11 1.39
N VAL A 201 5.69 13.95 1.70
CA VAL A 201 7.11 13.61 1.60
C VAL A 201 7.76 13.80 2.95
N LEU A 202 8.43 12.76 3.42
CA LEU A 202 9.38 12.82 4.51
C LEU A 202 10.79 12.80 3.92
N ALA A 203 11.50 13.90 4.09
CA ALA A 203 12.83 14.10 3.56
C ALA A 203 13.87 14.10 4.70
N GLY A 204 14.88 13.25 4.58
CA GLY A 204 16.06 13.26 5.43
C GLY A 204 17.18 14.10 4.83
N GLU A 205 17.72 15.05 5.60
CA GLU A 205 18.92 15.79 5.22
C GLU A 205 20.15 14.87 5.37
N PRO A 206 20.94 14.63 4.30
CA PRO A 206 22.08 13.72 4.35
C PRO A 206 23.08 14.08 5.46
N ALA A 207 23.44 13.12 6.32
CA ALA A 207 24.42 13.27 7.39
C ALA A 207 25.74 12.54 7.11
N ARG A 208 26.88 13.13 7.53
CA ARG A 208 28.16 12.43 7.62
C ARG A 208 28.33 11.89 9.05
N GLY A 209 28.11 10.59 9.24
CA GLY A 209 28.13 9.95 10.56
C GLY A 209 26.89 10.31 11.40
N GLY A 210 26.34 9.36 12.15
CA GLY A 210 25.10 9.56 12.92
C GLY A 210 23.82 8.96 12.28
N ALA A 211 23.96 7.96 11.40
CA ALA A 211 22.82 7.36 10.70
C ALA A 211 21.72 6.83 11.64
N ALA A 212 22.07 6.33 12.84
CA ALA A 212 21.09 5.70 13.73
C ALA A 212 20.03 6.68 14.25
N GLU A 213 20.43 7.79 14.88
CA GLU A 213 19.51 8.79 15.44
C GLU A 213 18.65 9.46 14.35
N HIS A 214 19.26 9.74 13.19
CA HIS A 214 18.55 10.31 12.05
C HIS A 214 17.43 9.40 11.53
N LEU A 215 17.72 8.10 11.44
CA LEU A 215 16.75 7.10 11.02
C LEU A 215 15.67 6.86 12.10
N ASP A 216 16.03 6.91 13.39
CA ASP A 216 15.06 6.76 14.49
C ASP A 216 14.10 7.94 14.57
N GLU A 217 14.58 9.16 14.31
CA GLU A 217 13.75 10.35 14.15
C GLU A 217 12.74 10.17 13.02
N ALA A 218 13.20 9.74 11.84
CA ALA A 218 12.36 9.52 10.67
C ALA A 218 11.28 8.46 10.93
N VAL A 219 11.66 7.35 11.56
CA VAL A 219 10.72 6.28 11.97
C VAL A 219 9.67 6.83 12.93
N ARG A 220 10.07 7.58 13.96
CA ARG A 220 9.14 8.17 14.94
C ARG A 220 8.13 9.12 14.28
N VAL A 221 8.60 9.95 13.36
CA VAL A 221 7.74 10.88 12.60
C VAL A 221 6.78 10.10 11.69
N LEU A 222 7.24 9.06 10.99
CA LEU A 222 6.37 8.23 10.15
C LEU A 222 5.33 7.46 10.96
N ASP A 223 5.70 6.84 12.09
CA ASP A 223 4.76 6.13 12.95
C ASP A 223 3.63 7.08 13.41
N THR A 224 3.98 8.32 13.77
CA THR A 224 3.00 9.35 14.16
C THR A 224 2.09 9.71 12.98
N LEU A 225 2.66 10.00 11.80
CA LEU A 225 1.87 10.37 10.61
C LEU A 225 0.95 9.23 10.17
N VAL A 226 1.45 8.00 10.14
CA VAL A 226 0.65 6.82 9.80
C VAL A 226 -0.49 6.65 10.82
N GLY A 227 -0.20 6.80 12.11
CA GLY A 227 -1.21 6.77 13.17
C GLY A 227 -2.29 7.83 13.00
N ASP A 228 -1.92 9.08 12.74
CA ASP A 228 -2.86 10.19 12.55
C ASP A 228 -3.74 9.98 11.30
N ILE A 229 -3.13 9.56 10.18
CA ILE A 229 -3.84 9.30 8.93
C ILE A 229 -4.83 8.14 9.08
N THR A 230 -4.41 7.04 9.71
CA THR A 230 -5.26 5.86 9.92
C THR A 230 -6.34 6.09 10.98
N THR A 231 -6.12 6.99 11.95
CA THR A 231 -7.11 7.35 12.98
C THR A 231 -8.14 8.34 12.46
N ALA A 232 -7.73 9.36 11.69
CA ALA A 232 -8.65 10.31 11.05
C ALA A 232 -9.68 9.61 10.15
N ARG A 233 -9.31 8.45 9.57
CA ARG A 233 -10.22 7.58 8.81
C ARG A 233 -11.34 6.97 9.67
N GLN A 234 -11.07 6.67 10.94
CA GLN A 234 -12.00 5.97 11.83
C GLN A 234 -12.98 6.91 12.55
N ALA A 235 -12.82 8.23 12.39
CA ALA A 235 -13.79 9.19 12.92
C ALA A 235 -15.15 8.95 12.24
N PRO A 236 -16.22 8.66 13.01
CA PRO A 236 -17.52 8.38 12.43
C PRO A 236 -18.00 9.60 11.64
N THR A 237 -18.29 9.40 10.36
CA THR A 237 -18.91 10.41 9.50
C THR A 237 -20.24 10.79 10.13
N GLY A 238 -20.30 11.94 10.78
CA GLY A 238 -21.47 12.41 11.51
C GLY A 238 -22.63 12.65 10.56
N ARG A 239 -23.70 11.87 10.77
CA ARG A 239 -25.13 12.04 10.46
C ARG A 239 -25.55 13.08 9.42
#